data_AF-J2QK19-F1
#
_entry.id   AF-J2QK19-F1
#
_cell.length_a   1.000
_cell.length_b   1.000
_cell.length_c   1.000
_cell.angle_alpha   90.00
_cell.angle_beta   90.00
_cell.angle_gamma   90.00
#
_symmetry.space_group_name_H-M   'P 1'
#
loop_
_entity.id
_entity.type
_entity.pdbx_description
1 polymer ?
#
loop_
_entity_poly.entity_id
_entity_poly.type
_entity_poly.pdbx_seq_one_letter_code
_entity_poly.pdbx_strand_id
1 'polypeptide(L)'
;MHRLPSIVENYELCHSSESVIVDGDYAALSERDGALGHQSALLVWKEGFLNEGLKRHFARADWPIELVKAFAPSEWRWVMKYPEEGDLVAESMSILEKAAGLNGRPDGNIHLTLELRSYDVRDSEVGGLSWWQSRAHSVRGKTELGDLFVNRLLDVLAEVERSGASFFVEQLSIIISKDEMASQGTLTPFLHSDMYYGVRETAITSLLETGWEGHGGALFMPDVKMAHFGEDDESIGLQETFELAFEHALWKTYSGDILIYDGQIKDGEACGSRGIPHISPDQPGRSSRLCVLMHHKSCTVED
;
A
#
# COMPACT_ATOMS: atom_id res chain seq x y z
N MET A 1 -10.02 -10.04 30.43
CA MET A 1 -10.39 -9.06 29.38
C MET A 1 -9.15 -8.24 29.09
N HIS A 2 -8.40 -8.61 28.06
CA HIS A 2 -7.27 -7.81 27.59
C HIS A 2 -7.83 -6.67 26.76
N ARG A 3 -7.61 -5.41 27.19
CA ARG A 3 -7.88 -4.24 26.36
C ARG A 3 -6.88 -4.27 25.20
N LEU A 4 -7.37 -4.20 23.98
CA LEU A 4 -6.53 -3.91 22.81
C LEU A 4 -6.02 -2.45 22.95
N PRO A 5 -4.74 -2.18 22.69
CA PRO A 5 -4.22 -0.81 22.59
C PRO A 5 -5.00 -0.04 21.52
N SER A 6 -5.38 1.21 21.79
CA SER A 6 -6.05 2.05 20.78
C SER A 6 -5.08 2.42 19.66
N ILE A 7 -5.58 2.56 18.41
CA ILE A 7 -4.82 3.03 17.22
C ILE A 7 -3.81 4.14 17.50
N VAL A 8 -4.18 5.05 18.41
CA VAL A 8 -3.46 6.28 18.74
C VAL A 8 -2.05 6.00 19.31
N GLU A 9 -1.79 4.82 19.88
CA GLU A 9 -0.53 4.51 20.56
C GLU A 9 0.60 3.97 19.63
N ASN A 10 0.36 3.78 18.33
CA ASN A 10 1.32 3.11 17.41
C ASN A 10 1.79 3.93 16.19
N TYR A 11 1.61 5.26 16.19
CA TYR A 11 2.19 6.12 15.16
C TYR A 11 3.59 6.60 15.57
N GLU A 12 4.60 6.33 14.72
CA GLU A 12 5.88 7.02 14.82
C GLU A 12 5.90 8.23 13.88
N LEU A 13 6.17 9.40 14.46
CA LEU A 13 6.44 10.63 13.71
C LEU A 13 7.91 10.61 13.26
N CYS A 14 8.15 10.67 11.96
CA CYS A 14 9.48 10.79 11.41
C CYS A 14 9.92 12.25 11.41
N HIS A 15 10.59 12.66 12.49
CA HIS A 15 11.41 13.85 12.50
C HIS A 15 12.87 13.47 12.29
N SER A 16 13.60 14.34 11.58
CA SER A 16 15.04 14.23 11.40
C SER A 16 15.76 14.04 12.75
N SER A 17 16.67 13.07 12.77
CA SER A 17 17.71 12.78 13.78
C SER A 17 17.31 12.91 15.26
N GLU A 18 17.14 11.74 15.90
CA GLU A 18 17.09 11.49 17.35
C GLU A 18 15.83 11.93 18.12
N SER A 19 14.92 10.99 18.43
CA SER A 19 14.56 10.58 19.82
C SER A 19 13.26 9.77 19.88
N VAL A 20 13.26 8.82 20.82
CA VAL A 20 12.14 7.98 21.25
C VAL A 20 11.20 8.78 22.14
N ILE A 21 9.88 8.75 21.89
CA ILE A 21 8.86 9.05 22.92
C ILE A 21 7.67 8.08 22.80
N VAL A 22 7.36 7.48 23.96
CA VAL A 22 6.21 6.64 24.29
C VAL A 22 5.15 7.52 24.97
N ASP A 23 3.88 7.24 24.70
CA ASP A 23 2.64 7.77 25.32
C ASP A 23 2.32 9.27 25.16
N GLY A 24 1.12 9.54 24.61
CA GLY A 24 0.25 10.64 25.07
C GLY A 24 -0.06 11.78 24.10
N ASP A 25 -1.36 11.92 23.80
CA ASP A 25 -2.09 13.11 23.33
C ASP A 25 -1.77 13.73 21.95
N TYR A 26 -2.51 13.29 20.93
CA TYR A 26 -2.55 13.88 19.57
C TYR A 26 -2.98 15.36 19.54
N ALA A 27 -3.77 15.83 20.52
CA ALA A 27 -4.21 17.23 20.58
C ALA A 27 -3.04 18.20 20.82
N ALA A 28 -2.01 17.78 21.57
CA ALA A 28 -0.83 18.60 21.85
C ALA A 28 0.19 18.61 20.69
N LEU A 29 0.17 17.61 19.80
CA LEU A 29 1.01 17.55 18.60
C LEU A 29 0.46 18.45 17.48
N SER A 30 -0.86 18.54 17.35
CA SER A 30 -1.55 19.52 16.48
C SER A 30 -1.17 20.97 16.79
N GLU A 31 -1.08 21.33 18.07
CA GLU A 31 -0.72 22.69 18.50
C GLU A 31 0.78 22.99 18.34
N ARG A 32 1.66 21.96 18.39
CA ARG A 32 3.10 22.11 18.11
C ARG A 32 3.42 22.17 16.60
N ASP A 33 2.72 21.41 15.77
CA ASP A 33 2.84 21.49 14.30
C ASP A 33 2.38 22.86 13.77
N GLY A 34 1.36 23.47 14.41
CA GLY A 34 0.95 24.85 14.16
C GLY A 34 2.00 25.90 14.55
N ALA A 35 2.89 25.61 15.50
CA ALA A 35 3.94 26.51 15.97
C ALA A 35 5.26 26.39 15.18
N LEU A 36 5.49 25.28 14.46
CA LEU A 36 6.69 25.03 13.65
C LEU A 36 6.43 24.95 12.13
N GLY A 37 5.16 25.00 11.69
CA GLY A 37 4.81 25.04 10.26
C GLY A 37 5.10 23.73 9.50
N HIS A 38 5.32 22.62 10.21
CA HIS A 38 5.60 21.32 9.63
C HIS A 38 4.49 20.34 9.97
N GLN A 39 3.39 20.37 9.22
CA GLN A 39 2.48 19.22 9.22
C GLN A 39 3.23 18.03 8.62
N SER A 40 3.42 16.97 9.43
CA SER A 40 4.05 15.74 8.96
C SER A 40 3.29 15.18 7.75
N ALA A 41 3.97 15.14 6.59
CA ALA A 41 3.36 14.76 5.33
C ALA A 41 3.07 13.25 5.25
N LEU A 42 3.80 12.43 6.00
CA LEU A 42 3.70 10.97 6.05
C LEU A 42 3.30 10.52 7.46
N LEU A 43 2.21 9.75 7.58
CA LEU A 43 1.79 9.08 8.80
C LEU A 43 2.00 7.57 8.64
N VAL A 44 2.54 6.91 9.67
CA VAL A 44 2.84 5.47 9.62
C VAL A 44 2.17 4.76 10.79
N TRP A 45 1.22 3.88 10.50
CA TRP A 45 0.68 2.91 11.46
C TRP A 45 1.46 1.60 11.31
N LYS A 46 2.42 1.42 12.21
CA LYS A 46 3.31 0.25 12.19
C LYS A 46 2.55 -1.05 12.40
N GLU A 47 2.84 -2.04 11.55
CA GLU A 47 2.16 -3.35 11.51
C GLU A 47 0.60 -3.22 11.48
N GLY A 48 0.08 -2.09 11.00
CA GLY A 48 -1.35 -1.76 11.07
C GLY A 48 -2.24 -2.78 10.35
N PHE A 49 -1.72 -3.45 9.32
CA PHE A 49 -2.44 -4.47 8.56
C PHE A 49 -1.96 -5.90 8.85
N LEU A 50 -0.69 -6.13 9.14
CA LEU A 50 -0.16 -7.48 9.32
C LEU A 50 -0.60 -8.10 10.65
N ASN A 51 -0.76 -9.43 10.68
CA ASN A 51 -0.96 -10.21 11.90
C ASN A 51 -0.30 -11.59 11.75
N GLU A 52 -0.18 -12.35 12.84
CA GLU A 52 0.49 -13.66 12.84
C GLU A 52 -0.16 -14.70 11.89
N GLY A 53 -1.46 -14.57 11.62
CA GLY A 53 -2.14 -15.40 10.63
C GLY A 53 -1.63 -15.11 9.22
N LEU A 54 -1.66 -13.85 8.81
CA LEU A 54 -1.17 -13.38 7.52
C LEU A 54 0.33 -13.67 7.35
N LYS A 55 1.16 -13.39 8.38
CA LYS A 55 2.61 -13.69 8.36
C LYS A 55 2.89 -15.15 7.96
N ARG A 56 2.14 -16.11 8.54
CA ARG A 56 2.31 -17.54 8.24
C ARG A 56 1.94 -17.90 6.80
N HIS A 57 0.91 -17.30 6.22
CA HIS A 57 0.55 -17.54 4.82
C HIS A 57 1.55 -16.93 3.85
N PHE A 58 2.02 -15.71 4.12
CA PHE A 58 3.05 -15.05 3.29
C PHE A 58 4.44 -15.70 3.37
N ALA A 59 4.64 -16.69 4.26
CA ALA A 59 5.82 -17.54 4.25
C ALA A 59 5.73 -18.73 3.26
N ARG A 60 4.58 -18.92 2.60
CA ARG A 60 4.34 -20.02 1.65
C ARG A 60 4.34 -19.49 0.22
N ALA A 61 4.86 -20.25 -0.73
CA ALA A 61 4.88 -19.85 -2.13
C ALA A 61 3.48 -19.74 -2.78
N ASP A 62 2.45 -20.37 -2.22
CA ASP A 62 1.11 -20.46 -2.80
C ASP A 62 0.14 -19.36 -2.35
N TRP A 63 0.58 -18.42 -1.51
CA TRP A 63 -0.24 -17.29 -1.06
C TRP A 63 -0.92 -16.52 -2.22
N PRO A 64 -0.29 -16.26 -3.39
CA PRO A 64 -0.95 -15.49 -4.43
C PRO A 64 -2.14 -16.26 -5.02
N ILE A 65 -2.00 -17.58 -5.13
CA ILE A 65 -3.00 -18.48 -5.69
C ILE A 65 -4.16 -18.63 -4.69
N GLU A 66 -3.86 -18.79 -3.39
CA GLU A 66 -4.89 -18.82 -2.35
C GLU A 66 -5.71 -17.52 -2.33
N LEU A 67 -5.08 -16.37 -2.55
CA LEU A 67 -5.75 -15.08 -2.59
C LEU A 67 -6.65 -14.94 -3.81
N VAL A 68 -6.15 -15.25 -5.02
CA VAL A 68 -6.96 -15.21 -6.25
C VAL A 68 -8.14 -16.19 -6.18
N LYS A 69 -7.96 -17.36 -5.59
CA LYS A 69 -9.06 -18.32 -5.36
C LYS A 69 -10.11 -17.78 -4.38
N ALA A 70 -9.69 -17.06 -3.34
CA ALA A 70 -10.61 -16.40 -2.42
C ALA A 70 -11.44 -15.31 -3.12
N PHE A 71 -10.77 -14.51 -3.94
CA PHE A 71 -11.38 -13.46 -4.76
C PHE A 71 -11.64 -13.99 -6.18
N ALA A 72 -12.47 -15.03 -6.31
CA ALA A 72 -12.65 -15.74 -7.57
C ALA A 72 -12.93 -14.80 -8.78
N PRO A 73 -12.24 -14.97 -9.93
CA PRO A 73 -12.40 -14.10 -11.11
C PRO A 73 -13.81 -14.00 -11.69
N SER A 74 -14.66 -14.99 -11.41
CA SER A 74 -16.08 -14.99 -11.80
C SER A 74 -16.92 -13.91 -11.09
N GLU A 75 -16.44 -13.41 -9.96
CA GLU A 75 -17.11 -12.40 -9.13
C GLU A 75 -16.29 -11.12 -8.99
N TRP A 76 -14.96 -11.23 -9.12
CA TRP A 76 -13.99 -10.18 -8.84
C TRP A 76 -13.14 -9.93 -10.08
N ARG A 77 -13.06 -8.67 -10.52
CA ARG A 77 -12.35 -8.31 -11.75
C ARG A 77 -10.85 -8.19 -11.51
N TRP A 78 -10.14 -9.29 -11.75
CA TRP A 78 -8.68 -9.31 -11.79
C TRP A 78 -8.17 -8.95 -13.19
N VAL A 79 -7.26 -7.98 -13.26
CA VAL A 79 -6.60 -7.50 -14.47
C VAL A 79 -5.11 -7.79 -14.37
N MET A 80 -4.60 -8.61 -15.27
CA MET A 80 -3.16 -8.78 -15.47
C MET A 80 -2.65 -7.56 -16.22
N LYS A 81 -1.62 -6.88 -15.70
CA LYS A 81 -0.99 -5.69 -16.32
C LYS A 81 0.32 -6.03 -17.04
N TYR A 82 0.91 -7.18 -16.71
CA TYR A 82 2.16 -7.65 -17.30
C TYR A 82 2.16 -9.20 -17.34
N PRO A 83 2.61 -9.84 -18.45
CA PRO A 83 3.25 -9.25 -19.63
C PRO A 83 2.30 -8.58 -20.64
N GLU A 84 1.02 -8.90 -20.57
CA GLU A 84 -0.01 -8.32 -21.43
C GLU A 84 -1.17 -7.83 -20.56
N GLU A 85 -1.80 -6.72 -20.98
CA GLU A 85 -2.95 -6.18 -20.27
C GLU A 85 -4.23 -6.93 -20.65
N GLY A 86 -4.94 -7.46 -19.66
CA GLY A 86 -6.22 -8.13 -19.89
C GLY A 86 -6.84 -8.73 -18.63
N ASP A 87 -8.12 -9.07 -18.72
CA ASP A 87 -8.82 -9.79 -17.66
C ASP A 87 -8.16 -11.16 -17.40
N LEU A 88 -8.18 -11.60 -16.14
CA LEU A 88 -7.62 -12.89 -15.76
C LEU A 88 -8.44 -14.04 -16.37
N VAL A 89 -7.82 -14.79 -17.28
CA VAL A 89 -8.39 -15.99 -17.91
C VAL A 89 -7.77 -17.27 -17.31
N ALA A 90 -8.27 -18.45 -17.71
CA ALA A 90 -7.81 -19.72 -17.15
C ALA A 90 -6.30 -19.94 -17.35
N GLU A 91 -5.78 -19.54 -18.51
CA GLU A 91 -4.36 -19.61 -18.86
C GLU A 91 -3.51 -18.72 -17.94
N SER A 92 -4.05 -17.59 -17.48
CA SER A 92 -3.36 -16.67 -16.57
C SER A 92 -3.06 -17.29 -15.20
N MET A 93 -3.88 -18.24 -14.74
CA MET A 93 -3.61 -18.97 -13.49
C MET A 93 -2.36 -19.84 -13.59
N SER A 94 -2.12 -20.48 -14.75
CA SER A 94 -0.91 -21.26 -14.99
C SER A 94 0.34 -20.38 -14.96
N ILE A 95 0.25 -19.17 -15.53
CA ILE A 95 1.32 -18.16 -15.49
C ILE A 95 1.60 -17.76 -14.03
N LEU A 96 0.56 -17.49 -13.24
CA LEU A 96 0.67 -17.16 -11.82
C LEU A 96 1.32 -18.29 -11.00
N GLU A 97 0.90 -19.54 -11.20
CA GLU A 97 1.48 -20.71 -10.53
C GLU A 97 2.97 -20.89 -10.86
N LYS A 98 3.36 -20.64 -12.11
CA LYS A 98 4.75 -20.71 -12.57
C LYS A 98 5.60 -19.60 -11.95
N ALA A 99 5.13 -18.36 -11.97
CA ALA A 99 5.85 -17.23 -11.36
C ALA A 99 5.97 -17.37 -9.84
N ALA A 100 4.94 -17.92 -9.18
CA ALA A 100 4.97 -18.19 -7.74
C ALA A 100 5.97 -19.30 -7.36
N GLY A 101 6.29 -20.22 -8.29
CA GLY A 101 7.22 -21.33 -8.07
C GLY A 101 6.58 -22.59 -7.47
N LEU A 102 5.28 -22.83 -7.71
CA LEU A 102 4.57 -23.96 -7.11
C LEU A 102 4.97 -25.33 -7.66
N ASN A 103 5.44 -25.37 -8.90
CA ASN A 103 5.79 -26.59 -9.62
C ASN A 103 7.26 -26.63 -10.05
N GLY A 104 8.12 -25.88 -9.37
CA GLY A 104 9.55 -25.81 -9.69
C GLY A 104 10.19 -24.49 -9.30
N ARG A 105 11.26 -24.12 -10.01
CA ARG A 105 11.88 -22.80 -9.85
C ARG A 105 10.88 -21.72 -10.30
N PRO A 106 10.71 -20.62 -9.54
CA PRO A 106 9.99 -19.44 -10.01
C PRO A 106 10.48 -18.97 -11.38
N ASP A 107 9.56 -18.66 -12.28
CA ASP A 107 9.85 -18.25 -13.66
C ASP A 107 8.75 -17.29 -14.14
N GLY A 108 9.15 -16.10 -14.56
CA GLY A 108 8.29 -14.97 -14.90
C GLY A 108 8.13 -13.91 -13.79
N ASN A 109 7.78 -12.72 -14.25
CA ASN A 109 7.33 -11.60 -13.43
C ASN A 109 5.88 -11.27 -13.78
N ILE A 110 5.07 -10.89 -12.80
CA ILE A 110 3.63 -10.67 -12.95
C ILE A 110 3.23 -9.44 -12.12
N HIS A 111 2.33 -8.64 -12.69
CA HIS A 111 1.56 -7.66 -11.95
C HIS A 111 0.08 -7.96 -12.20
N LEU A 112 -0.62 -8.38 -11.16
CA LEU A 112 -2.04 -8.73 -11.19
C LEU A 112 -2.81 -7.80 -10.23
N THR A 113 -3.77 -7.04 -10.73
CA THR A 113 -4.55 -6.07 -9.95
C THR A 113 -6.01 -6.49 -9.86
N LEU A 114 -6.57 -6.54 -8.65
CA LEU A 114 -8.00 -6.54 -8.43
C LEU A 114 -8.48 -5.09 -8.38
N GLU A 115 -9.22 -4.66 -9.39
CA GLU A 115 -9.77 -3.30 -9.45
C GLU A 115 -11.13 -3.25 -8.75
N LEU A 116 -11.25 -2.43 -7.71
CA LEU A 116 -12.51 -2.21 -6.99
C LEU A 116 -13.11 -0.86 -7.36
N ARG A 117 -12.25 0.16 -7.43
CA ARG A 117 -12.64 1.56 -7.67
C ARG A 117 -11.62 2.22 -8.60
N SER A 118 -12.11 3.09 -9.47
CA SER A 118 -11.27 3.98 -10.26
C SER A 118 -11.03 5.29 -9.51
N TYR A 119 -9.83 5.87 -9.67
CA TYR A 119 -9.36 7.02 -8.90
C TYR A 119 -10.14 8.32 -9.18
N ASP A 120 -10.87 8.38 -10.30
CA ASP A 120 -11.72 9.49 -10.71
C ASP A 120 -13.09 9.53 -9.99
N VAL A 121 -13.46 8.47 -9.27
CA VAL A 121 -14.77 8.36 -8.59
C VAL A 121 -14.64 8.55 -7.07
N ARG A 122 -14.33 9.77 -6.63
CA ARG A 122 -13.98 10.06 -5.22
C ARG A 122 -15.12 9.88 -4.23
N ASP A 123 -16.34 10.23 -4.62
CA ASP A 123 -17.54 10.15 -3.75
C ASP A 123 -18.15 8.74 -3.68
N SER A 124 -17.48 7.74 -4.27
CA SER A 124 -17.95 6.36 -4.22
C SER A 124 -17.61 5.70 -2.90
N GLU A 125 -18.63 5.11 -2.28
CA GLU A 125 -18.54 4.28 -1.08
C GLU A 125 -17.96 2.87 -1.34
N VAL A 126 -17.67 2.54 -2.61
CA VAL A 126 -17.03 1.28 -2.99
C VAL A 126 -15.67 1.17 -2.31
N GLY A 127 -15.40 -0.01 -1.73
CA GLY A 127 -14.16 -0.27 -0.99
C GLY A 127 -14.17 0.19 0.47
N GLY A 128 -15.22 0.90 0.92
CA GLY A 128 -15.40 1.28 2.32
C GLY A 128 -15.88 0.13 3.22
N LEU A 129 -15.95 0.36 4.53
CA LEU A 129 -16.30 -0.69 5.52
C LEU A 129 -17.64 -1.34 5.21
N SER A 130 -18.70 -0.54 5.03
CA SER A 130 -20.05 -1.04 4.77
C SER A 130 -20.11 -1.89 3.49
N TRP A 131 -19.38 -1.48 2.46
CA TRP A 131 -19.29 -2.20 1.19
C TRP A 131 -18.59 -3.56 1.33
N TRP A 132 -17.52 -3.62 2.12
CA TRP A 132 -16.80 -4.86 2.43
C TRP A 132 -17.61 -5.79 3.32
N GLN A 133 -18.29 -5.26 4.35
CA GLN A 133 -19.17 -6.04 5.21
C GLN A 133 -20.26 -6.75 4.39
N SER A 134 -20.85 -6.06 3.40
CA SER A 134 -21.88 -6.65 2.55
C SER A 134 -21.34 -7.73 1.61
N ARG A 135 -20.03 -7.78 1.35
CA ARG A 135 -19.38 -8.70 0.40
C ARG A 135 -18.49 -9.75 1.03
N ALA A 136 -18.15 -9.63 2.31
CA ALA A 136 -17.23 -10.56 2.98
C ALA A 136 -17.65 -12.02 2.85
N HIS A 137 -18.96 -12.29 2.80
CA HIS A 137 -19.51 -13.63 2.60
C HIS A 137 -19.11 -14.28 1.26
N SER A 138 -18.80 -13.49 0.22
CA SER A 138 -18.38 -14.02 -1.08
C SER A 138 -16.89 -14.40 -1.11
N VAL A 139 -16.11 -13.97 -0.12
CA VAL A 139 -14.70 -14.37 0.05
C VAL A 139 -14.57 -15.48 1.08
N ARG A 140 -15.43 -15.45 2.11
CA ARG A 140 -15.32 -16.33 3.27
C ARG A 140 -15.51 -17.81 2.93
N GLY A 141 -14.68 -18.66 3.55
CA GLY A 141 -14.69 -20.11 3.36
C GLY A 141 -14.15 -20.60 2.02
N LYS A 142 -13.67 -19.72 1.14
CA LYS A 142 -13.01 -20.11 -0.13
C LYS A 142 -11.57 -20.57 0.09
N THR A 143 -10.78 -19.85 0.90
CA THR A 143 -9.43 -20.23 1.36
C THR A 143 -9.15 -19.66 2.75
N GLU A 144 -8.22 -20.26 3.50
CA GLU A 144 -7.83 -19.76 4.83
C GLU A 144 -7.20 -18.36 4.75
N LEU A 145 -6.32 -18.12 3.77
CA LEU A 145 -5.78 -16.77 3.53
C LEU A 145 -6.88 -15.75 3.22
N GLY A 146 -7.87 -16.14 2.40
CA GLY A 146 -9.01 -15.28 2.07
C GLY A 146 -9.80 -14.84 3.31
N ASP A 147 -10.09 -15.80 4.20
CA ASP A 147 -10.76 -15.53 5.48
C ASP A 147 -9.94 -14.57 6.36
N LEU A 148 -8.64 -14.85 6.53
CA LEU A 148 -7.75 -14.02 7.33
C LEU A 148 -7.62 -12.61 6.77
N PHE A 149 -7.47 -12.48 5.46
CA PHE A 149 -7.31 -11.21 4.77
C PHE A 149 -8.56 -10.35 4.88
N VAL A 150 -9.74 -10.89 4.55
CA VAL A 150 -10.98 -10.09 4.58
C VAL A 150 -11.36 -9.69 6.01
N ASN A 151 -11.14 -10.56 6.99
CA ASN A 151 -11.39 -10.20 8.39
C ASN A 151 -10.43 -9.12 8.87
N ARG A 152 -9.13 -9.23 8.53
CA ARG A 152 -8.16 -8.21 8.89
C ARG A 152 -8.44 -6.87 8.22
N LEU A 153 -8.85 -6.90 6.95
CA LEU A 153 -9.27 -5.70 6.25
C LEU A 153 -10.47 -5.03 6.95
N LEU A 154 -11.50 -5.80 7.27
CA LEU A 154 -12.67 -5.28 8.00
C LEU A 154 -12.28 -4.68 9.36
N ASP A 155 -11.38 -5.33 10.10
CA ASP A 155 -10.89 -4.82 11.38
C ASP A 155 -10.18 -3.48 11.21
N VAL A 156 -9.28 -3.36 10.22
CA VAL A 156 -8.56 -2.12 9.91
C VAL A 156 -9.54 -1.00 9.55
N LEU A 157 -10.47 -1.25 8.64
CA LEU A 157 -11.46 -0.26 8.22
C LEU A 157 -12.32 0.22 9.40
N ALA A 158 -12.76 -0.70 10.27
CA ALA A 158 -13.57 -0.36 11.44
C ALA A 158 -12.79 0.38 12.54
N GLU A 159 -11.48 0.15 12.65
CA GLU A 159 -10.58 0.83 13.59
C GLU A 159 -10.35 2.28 13.09
N VAL A 160 -10.15 2.48 11.78
CA VAL A 160 -10.06 3.83 11.18
C VAL A 160 -11.38 4.61 11.32
N GLU A 161 -12.54 3.99 11.07
CA GLU A 161 -13.85 4.63 11.30
C GLU A 161 -14.07 5.04 12.76
N ARG A 162 -13.65 4.19 13.71
CA ARG A 162 -13.71 4.54 15.14
C ARG A 162 -12.78 5.70 15.51
N SER A 163 -11.75 5.96 14.70
CA SER A 163 -10.82 7.08 14.87
C SER A 163 -11.29 8.35 14.17
N GLY A 164 -12.49 8.37 13.58
CA GLY A 164 -13.04 9.56 12.93
C GLY A 164 -12.49 9.79 11.52
N ALA A 165 -12.06 8.74 10.83
CA ALA A 165 -11.64 8.80 9.44
C ALA A 165 -12.24 7.63 8.65
N SER A 166 -12.00 7.54 7.35
CA SER A 166 -12.45 6.41 6.54
C SER A 166 -11.39 6.00 5.54
N PHE A 167 -11.30 4.69 5.32
CA PHE A 167 -10.51 4.13 4.23
C PHE A 167 -11.46 3.48 3.21
N PHE A 168 -11.13 3.66 1.94
CA PHE A 168 -11.78 3.01 0.81
C PHE A 168 -10.73 2.23 0.05
N VAL A 169 -10.79 0.89 0.07
CA VAL A 169 -9.86 0.06 -0.72
C VAL A 169 -10.19 0.19 -2.19
N GLU A 170 -9.22 0.61 -2.98
CA GLU A 170 -9.41 0.85 -4.41
C GLU A 170 -8.85 -0.29 -5.25
N GLN A 171 -7.69 -0.82 -4.84
CA GLN A 171 -6.98 -1.86 -5.57
C GLN A 171 -6.24 -2.82 -4.63
N LEU A 172 -6.23 -4.10 -5.00
CA LEU A 172 -5.28 -5.09 -4.46
C LEU A 172 -4.34 -5.52 -5.60
N SER A 173 -3.03 -5.34 -5.44
CA SER A 173 -2.06 -5.71 -6.47
C SER A 173 -1.14 -6.82 -5.97
N ILE A 174 -1.23 -7.99 -6.59
CA ILE A 174 -0.23 -9.06 -6.46
C ILE A 174 0.90 -8.74 -7.43
N ILE A 175 2.11 -8.61 -6.89
CA ILE A 175 3.31 -8.36 -7.68
C ILE A 175 4.30 -9.48 -7.39
N ILE A 176 4.72 -10.17 -8.44
CA ILE A 176 5.76 -11.21 -8.38
C ILE A 176 6.86 -10.80 -9.33
N SER A 177 8.06 -10.62 -8.81
CA SER A 177 9.28 -10.33 -9.57
C SER A 177 10.38 -11.30 -9.15
N LYS A 178 10.22 -12.58 -9.49
CA LYS A 178 11.13 -13.68 -9.09
C LYS A 178 12.04 -14.16 -10.23
N ASP A 179 11.91 -13.61 -11.43
CA ASP A 179 12.78 -13.90 -12.58
C ASP A 179 13.65 -12.69 -12.94
N GLU A 180 14.97 -12.87 -12.82
CA GLU A 180 15.98 -11.84 -13.12
C GLU A 180 16.08 -11.52 -14.62
N MET A 181 15.66 -12.46 -15.48
CA MET A 181 15.80 -12.35 -16.93
C MET A 181 14.52 -11.84 -17.60
N ALA A 182 13.39 -11.88 -16.90
CA ALA A 182 12.13 -11.36 -17.39
C ALA A 182 12.01 -9.86 -17.13
N SER A 183 11.23 -9.18 -17.98
CA SER A 183 10.84 -7.78 -17.77
C SER A 183 10.21 -7.60 -16.38
N GLN A 184 10.46 -6.47 -15.73
CA GLN A 184 9.97 -6.21 -14.38
C GLN A 184 8.46 -5.96 -14.36
N GLY A 185 7.75 -6.67 -13.48
CA GLY A 185 6.39 -6.32 -13.06
C GLY A 185 6.49 -5.56 -11.74
N THR A 186 6.23 -4.25 -11.75
CA THR A 186 6.30 -3.40 -10.56
C THR A 186 5.12 -2.44 -10.53
N LEU A 187 4.83 -1.86 -9.36
CA LEU A 187 3.74 -0.90 -9.23
C LEU A 187 4.11 0.43 -9.89
N THR A 188 5.19 1.07 -9.41
CA THR A 188 5.68 2.35 -9.91
C THR A 188 7.22 2.36 -9.90
N PRO A 189 7.88 2.16 -11.06
CA PRO A 189 9.33 1.99 -11.15
C PRO A 189 10.13 3.29 -11.01
N PHE A 190 9.46 4.44 -11.07
CA PHE A 190 10.08 5.75 -11.07
C PHE A 190 9.54 6.62 -9.93
N LEU A 191 10.36 7.58 -9.51
CA LEU A 191 10.00 8.58 -8.52
C LEU A 191 8.82 9.40 -9.05
N HIS A 192 7.77 9.49 -8.24
CA HIS A 192 6.56 10.25 -8.58
C HIS A 192 5.87 10.70 -7.28
N SER A 193 4.77 11.42 -7.42
CA SER A 193 3.80 11.57 -6.35
C SER A 193 2.39 11.47 -6.92
N ASP A 194 1.43 11.05 -6.10
CA ASP A 194 0.11 10.68 -6.62
C ASP A 194 -0.69 11.90 -7.06
N MET A 195 -1.00 11.97 -8.36
CA MET A 195 -1.66 13.12 -8.97
C MET A 195 -3.17 13.21 -8.69
N TYR A 196 -3.77 12.14 -8.16
CA TYR A 196 -5.22 12.01 -7.99
C TYR A 196 -5.72 12.30 -6.57
N TYR A 197 -4.81 12.54 -5.62
CA TYR A 197 -5.12 12.69 -4.20
C TYR A 197 -4.65 14.03 -3.65
N GLY A 198 -5.39 14.57 -2.70
CA GLY A 198 -5.02 15.74 -1.92
C GLY A 198 -4.14 15.41 -0.71
N VAL A 199 -4.14 16.34 0.24
CA VAL A 199 -3.39 16.22 1.51
C VAL A 199 -3.92 15.05 2.32
N ARG A 200 -3.04 14.11 2.66
CA ARG A 200 -3.37 12.87 3.38
C ARG A 200 -4.56 12.10 2.79
N GLU A 201 -4.79 12.13 1.48
CA GLU A 201 -5.91 11.41 0.86
C GLU A 201 -5.51 10.03 0.33
N THR A 202 -4.24 9.67 0.35
CA THR A 202 -3.76 8.37 -0.14
C THR A 202 -3.19 7.54 0.99
N ALA A 203 -3.43 6.23 0.93
CA ALA A 203 -2.89 5.27 1.86
C ALA A 203 -2.50 3.95 1.18
N ILE A 204 -1.43 3.33 1.68
CA ILE A 204 -0.88 2.09 1.14
C ILE A 204 -0.45 1.17 2.27
N THR A 205 -0.64 -0.13 2.06
CA THR A 205 0.06 -1.16 2.83
C THR A 205 0.60 -2.23 1.90
N SER A 206 1.79 -2.75 2.21
CA SER A 206 2.42 -3.84 1.46
C SER A 206 2.63 -5.02 2.39
N LEU A 207 2.15 -6.20 2.01
CA LEU A 207 2.47 -7.47 2.66
C LEU A 207 3.51 -8.19 1.80
N LEU A 208 4.72 -8.31 2.34
CA LEU A 208 5.88 -8.88 1.66
C LEU A 208 5.98 -10.39 1.94
N GLU A 209 6.32 -11.18 0.92
CA GLU A 209 6.63 -12.61 1.07
C GLU A 209 7.89 -12.80 1.93
N THR A 210 7.88 -13.82 2.79
CA THR A 210 9.00 -14.08 3.70
C THR A 210 10.28 -14.43 2.94
N GLY A 211 11.40 -13.82 3.34
CA GLY A 211 12.71 -13.94 2.69
C GLY A 211 12.97 -12.87 1.62
N TRP A 212 11.96 -12.06 1.29
CA TRP A 212 12.03 -11.01 0.26
C TRP A 212 11.75 -9.60 0.79
N GLU A 213 11.61 -9.43 2.11
CA GLU A 213 11.21 -8.17 2.75
C GLU A 213 12.23 -7.02 2.51
N GLY A 214 13.46 -7.36 2.15
CA GLY A 214 14.52 -6.42 1.78
C GLY A 214 14.36 -5.79 0.38
N HIS A 215 13.55 -6.38 -0.50
CA HIS A 215 13.75 -6.26 -1.94
C HIS A 215 12.58 -5.62 -2.71
N GLY A 216 11.46 -5.36 -2.04
CA GLY A 216 10.33 -4.59 -2.58
C GLY A 216 9.71 -3.68 -1.52
N GLY A 217 8.58 -3.07 -1.86
CA GLY A 217 7.89 -2.09 -1.03
C GLY A 217 8.01 -0.68 -1.57
N ALA A 218 7.47 0.29 -0.84
CA ALA A 218 7.59 1.70 -1.20
C ALA A 218 8.70 2.41 -0.41
N LEU A 219 9.32 3.39 -1.06
CA LEU A 219 10.28 4.31 -0.47
C LEU A 219 9.72 5.71 -0.61
N PHE A 220 9.69 6.46 0.49
CA PHE A 220 9.17 7.82 0.56
C PHE A 220 10.27 8.80 0.95
N MET A 221 10.16 10.04 0.46
CA MET A 221 11.05 11.15 0.78
C MET A 221 10.25 12.25 1.50
N PRO A 222 9.91 12.07 2.79
CA PRO A 222 8.94 12.91 3.49
C PRO A 222 9.43 14.34 3.77
N ASP A 223 10.74 14.59 3.70
CA ASP A 223 11.37 15.88 3.96
C ASP A 223 11.42 16.81 2.73
N VAL A 224 11.02 16.31 1.55
CA VAL A 224 10.98 17.05 0.30
C VAL A 224 9.65 16.93 -0.43
N LYS A 225 9.43 17.80 -1.41
CA LYS A 225 8.22 17.82 -2.27
C LYS A 225 8.62 17.53 -3.72
N MET A 226 7.69 17.00 -4.52
CA MET A 226 7.99 16.57 -5.89
C MET A 226 8.59 17.66 -6.77
N ALA A 227 8.15 18.92 -6.63
CA ALA A 227 8.73 20.07 -7.35
C ALA A 227 10.23 20.31 -7.12
N HIS A 228 10.87 19.68 -6.14
CA HIS A 228 12.32 19.81 -5.94
C HIS A 228 13.13 19.11 -7.03
N PHE A 229 12.56 18.10 -7.66
CA PHE A 229 13.27 17.29 -8.65
C PHE A 229 13.19 17.96 -10.04
N GLY A 230 12.04 18.52 -10.43
CA GLY A 230 11.82 19.09 -11.76
C GLY A 230 10.63 18.46 -12.47
N GLU A 231 10.39 18.84 -13.74
CA GLU A 231 9.30 18.30 -14.57
C GLU A 231 9.74 17.08 -15.42
N ASP A 232 11.04 16.81 -15.56
CA ASP A 232 11.62 15.76 -16.42
C ASP A 232 11.93 14.44 -15.66
N ASP A 233 11.48 14.29 -14.40
CA ASP A 233 11.95 13.23 -13.48
C ASP A 233 11.20 11.92 -13.51
N GLU A 234 10.36 11.68 -14.53
CA GLU A 234 9.79 10.35 -14.79
C GLU A 234 10.86 9.27 -15.08
N SER A 235 12.15 9.63 -15.03
CA SER A 235 13.30 8.75 -15.22
C SER A 235 14.07 8.40 -13.94
N ILE A 236 13.81 9.05 -12.80
CA ILE A 236 14.52 8.74 -11.54
C ILE A 236 14.07 7.36 -11.04
N GLY A 237 14.93 6.36 -11.21
CA GLY A 237 14.67 4.98 -10.79
C GLY A 237 15.13 4.69 -9.35
N LEU A 238 15.10 3.41 -8.99
CA LEU A 238 15.50 2.94 -7.65
C LEU A 238 16.96 3.25 -7.32
N GLN A 239 17.88 3.12 -8.27
CA GLN A 239 19.30 3.36 -8.02
C GLN A 239 19.53 4.84 -7.70
N GLU A 240 19.02 5.74 -8.54
CA GLU A 240 19.10 7.18 -8.35
C GLU A 240 18.40 7.61 -7.05
N THR A 241 17.27 6.98 -6.70
CA THR A 241 16.59 7.23 -5.41
C THR A 241 17.49 6.92 -4.21
N PHE A 242 18.30 5.85 -4.26
CA PHE A 242 19.25 5.57 -3.18
C PHE A 242 20.42 6.54 -3.14
N GLU A 243 20.83 7.09 -4.28
CA GLU A 243 21.84 8.16 -4.31
C GLU A 243 21.30 9.44 -3.65
N LEU A 244 20.01 9.73 -3.82
CA LEU A 244 19.35 10.85 -3.14
C LEU A 244 19.22 10.64 -1.61
N ALA A 245 19.43 9.42 -1.09
CA ALA A 245 19.42 9.14 0.35
C ALA A 245 20.53 9.85 1.12
N PHE A 246 21.58 10.31 0.44
CA PHE A 246 22.64 11.10 1.05
C PHE A 246 22.21 12.53 1.35
N GLU A 247 21.18 13.02 0.67
CA GLU A 247 20.70 14.41 0.73
C GLU A 247 19.35 14.54 1.44
N HIS A 248 18.55 13.48 1.41
CA HIS A 248 17.17 13.46 1.89
C HIS A 248 16.87 12.26 2.79
N ALA A 249 15.94 12.44 3.72
CA ALA A 249 15.43 11.36 4.53
C ALA A 249 14.68 10.34 3.66
N LEU A 250 15.11 9.08 3.70
CA LEU A 250 14.37 7.99 3.08
C LEU A 250 13.61 7.19 4.14
N TRP A 251 12.31 7.03 3.91
CA TRP A 251 11.47 6.12 4.68
C TRP A 251 11.12 4.89 3.85
N LYS A 252 11.47 3.71 4.37
CA LYS A 252 11.13 2.43 3.75
C LYS A 252 9.92 1.82 4.45
N THR A 253 8.95 1.31 3.67
CA THR A 253 7.83 0.54 4.19
C THR A 253 8.28 -0.83 4.69
N TYR A 254 7.82 -1.24 5.88
CA TYR A 254 7.89 -2.64 6.31
C TYR A 254 6.59 -3.38 5.97
N SER A 255 6.69 -4.71 5.96
CA SER A 255 5.54 -5.57 5.70
C SER A 255 4.42 -5.29 6.71
N GLY A 256 3.24 -4.90 6.22
CA GLY A 256 2.07 -4.65 7.05
C GLY A 256 1.89 -3.23 7.56
N ASP A 257 2.88 -2.36 7.41
CA ASP A 257 2.71 -0.94 7.77
C ASP A 257 1.60 -0.33 6.91
N ILE A 258 0.76 0.48 7.50
CA ILE A 258 -0.18 1.33 6.77
C ILE A 258 0.39 2.74 6.76
N LEU A 259 0.64 3.28 5.58
CA LEU A 259 1.17 4.62 5.39
C LEU A 259 0.07 5.50 4.81
N ILE A 260 -0.13 6.69 5.37
CA ILE A 260 -1.04 7.72 4.86
C ILE A 260 -0.19 8.92 4.48
N TYR A 261 -0.34 9.42 3.26
CA TYR A 261 0.55 10.45 2.75
C TYR A 261 -0.16 11.46 1.85
N ASP A 262 0.53 12.58 1.60
CA ASP A 262 0.04 13.63 0.70
C ASP A 262 0.17 13.23 -0.78
N GLY A 263 -0.90 13.41 -1.54
CA GLY A 263 -0.87 13.50 -2.99
C GLY A 263 -0.68 14.95 -3.48
N GLN A 264 -0.79 15.16 -4.80
CA GLN A 264 -0.50 16.43 -5.45
C GLN A 264 -1.67 17.43 -5.50
N ILE A 265 -2.90 17.02 -5.16
CA ILE A 265 -4.06 17.87 -5.44
C ILE A 265 -4.16 19.05 -4.48
N LYS A 266 -4.45 20.21 -5.08
CA LYS A 266 -4.78 21.46 -4.41
C LYS A 266 -5.91 22.12 -5.16
N ASP A 267 -6.95 22.53 -4.45
CA ASP A 267 -8.07 23.31 -5.02
C ASP A 267 -8.72 22.63 -6.26
N GLY A 268 -8.71 21.29 -6.28
CA GLY A 268 -9.28 20.47 -7.36
C GLY A 268 -8.33 20.17 -8.53
N GLU A 269 -7.11 20.72 -8.53
CA GLU A 269 -6.14 20.57 -9.61
C GLU A 269 -4.84 19.91 -9.12
N ALA A 270 -4.15 19.20 -10.02
CA ALA A 270 -2.83 18.65 -9.73
C ALA A 270 -1.81 19.79 -9.58
N CYS A 271 -1.05 19.78 -8.49
CA CYS A 271 -0.07 20.80 -8.18
C CYS A 271 1.30 20.16 -7.96
N GLY A 272 2.24 20.36 -8.89
CA GLY A 272 3.59 19.78 -8.81
C GLY A 272 4.37 20.20 -7.56
N SER A 273 4.01 21.31 -6.92
CA SER A 273 4.59 21.73 -5.63
C SER A 273 4.11 20.92 -4.41
N ARG A 274 3.22 19.94 -4.61
CA ARG A 274 2.65 19.08 -3.58
C ARG A 274 3.02 17.61 -3.81
N GLY A 275 2.51 16.75 -2.92
CA GLY A 275 2.76 15.32 -2.90
C GLY A 275 4.08 14.96 -2.22
N ILE A 276 4.10 13.78 -1.61
CA ILE A 276 5.35 13.18 -1.16
C ILE A 276 5.97 12.41 -2.33
N PRO A 277 7.23 12.73 -2.69
CA PRO A 277 7.99 11.93 -3.64
C PRO A 277 8.16 10.51 -3.11
N HIS A 278 7.80 9.53 -3.93
CA HIS A 278 7.96 8.14 -3.58
C HIS A 278 8.11 7.26 -4.83
N ILE A 279 8.64 6.06 -4.60
CA ILE A 279 8.81 5.01 -5.60
C ILE A 279 8.33 3.70 -4.96
N SER A 280 7.76 2.79 -5.74
CA SER A 280 7.33 1.47 -5.25
C SER A 280 7.95 0.37 -6.11
N PRO A 281 9.28 0.21 -6.05
CA PRO A 281 10.01 -0.66 -6.97
C PRO A 281 10.10 -2.08 -6.42
N ASP A 282 10.00 -3.04 -7.32
CA ASP A 282 10.20 -4.46 -7.04
C ASP A 282 11.49 -4.95 -7.71
N GLN A 283 12.46 -5.46 -6.95
CA GLN A 283 13.71 -5.98 -7.54
C GLN A 283 13.45 -7.28 -8.31
N PRO A 284 13.84 -7.38 -9.61
CA PRO A 284 13.79 -8.61 -10.39
C PRO A 284 14.56 -9.75 -9.71
N GLY A 285 14.01 -10.96 -9.78
CA GLY A 285 14.56 -12.11 -9.08
C GLY A 285 14.33 -12.12 -7.57
N ARG A 286 13.80 -11.02 -7.01
CA ARG A 286 13.88 -10.77 -5.56
C ARG A 286 12.62 -10.31 -4.85
N SER A 287 11.49 -10.17 -5.54
CA SER A 287 10.31 -9.56 -4.91
C SER A 287 9.05 -10.38 -5.11
N SER A 288 8.23 -10.39 -4.09
CA SER A 288 6.88 -10.96 -4.14
C SER A 288 6.07 -10.32 -3.03
N ARG A 289 4.99 -9.62 -3.38
CA ARG A 289 4.18 -8.87 -2.41
C ARG A 289 2.74 -8.69 -2.85
N LEU A 290 1.89 -8.45 -1.85
CA LEU A 290 0.56 -7.90 -2.03
C LEU A 290 0.59 -6.42 -1.62
N CYS A 291 0.14 -5.54 -2.51
CA CYS A 291 -0.09 -4.14 -2.22
C CYS A 291 -1.59 -3.88 -2.08
N VAL A 292 -2.00 -3.14 -1.06
CA VAL A 292 -3.37 -2.67 -0.87
C VAL A 292 -3.34 -1.14 -0.96
N LEU A 293 -3.97 -0.60 -2.00
CA LEU A 293 -4.11 0.84 -2.22
C LEU A 293 -5.47 1.30 -1.71
N MET A 294 -5.46 2.39 -0.95
CA MET A 294 -6.62 2.91 -0.26
C MET A 294 -6.70 4.43 -0.41
N HIS A 295 -7.91 4.93 -0.59
CA HIS A 295 -8.21 6.35 -0.41
C HIS A 295 -8.56 6.62 1.05
N HIS A 296 -7.90 7.62 1.64
CA HIS A 296 -8.15 8.07 3.00
C HIS A 296 -8.99 9.35 3.00
N LYS A 297 -10.09 9.33 3.75
CA LYS A 297 -10.93 10.50 3.96
C LYS A 297 -10.93 10.82 5.45
N SER A 298 -10.31 11.93 5.81
CA SER A 298 -10.46 12.47 7.17
C SER A 298 -11.89 13.02 7.32
N CYS A 299 -12.54 12.78 8.47
CA CYS A 299 -13.72 13.57 8.79
C CYS A 299 -13.23 14.98 9.14
N THR A 300 -13.58 15.97 8.33
CA THR A 300 -13.57 17.35 8.79
C THR A 300 -14.58 17.43 9.92
N VAL A 301 -14.09 17.62 11.14
CA VAL A 301 -14.95 18.16 12.20
C VAL A 301 -15.32 19.55 11.70
N GLU A 302 -16.57 19.73 11.27
CA GLU A 302 -17.12 21.06 11.09
C GLU A 302 -17.07 21.73 12.46
N ASP A 303 -16.19 22.71 12.63
CA ASP A 303 -16.13 23.61 13.79
C ASP A 303 -17.41 24.46 13.89
#